data_AF-A0A431LVY8-F1
#
_entry.id   AF-A0A431LVY8-F1
#
_cell.length_a   1.000
_cell.length_b   1.000
_cell.length_c   1.000
_cell.angle_alpha   90.00
_cell.angle_beta   90.00
_cell.angle_gamma   90.00
#
_symmetry.space_group_name_H-M   'P 1'
#
loop_
_entity.id
_entity.type
_entity.pdbx_description
1 polymer ?
#
loop_
_entity_poly.entity_id
_entity_poly.type
_entity_poly.pdbx_seq_one_letter_code
_entity_poly.pdbx_strand_id
1 'polypeptide(L)'
;MKSLITGLRDLFSGFVRGLHDPEFRAIGFLLLVAVATGAVFFKWAEGWSWLDSAYFSVVSLTTVGDANIAPSAAISKIFTMGYSLAGIGLMLAFVSRLASFRGDDGKEDID
;
A
#
# COMPACT_ATOMS: atom_id res chain seq x y z
N MET A 1 0.64 32.44 -10.29
CA MET A 1 -0.48 31.78 -9.58
C MET A 1 -1.32 30.87 -10.49
N LYS A 2 -1.78 31.31 -11.67
CA LYS A 2 -2.60 30.47 -12.57
C LYS A 2 -1.92 29.16 -13.00
N SER A 3 -0.63 29.19 -13.36
CA SER A 3 0.16 27.98 -13.72
C SER A 3 0.26 26.95 -12.59
N LEU A 4 0.28 27.38 -11.32
CA LEU A 4 0.36 26.49 -10.16
C LEU A 4 -0.98 25.78 -9.92
N ILE A 5 -2.09 26.48 -10.14
CA ILE A 5 -3.45 25.92 -10.02
C ILE A 5 -3.72 24.91 -11.14
N THR A 6 -3.30 25.20 -12.38
CA THR A 6 -3.44 24.25 -13.49
C THR A 6 -2.60 23.00 -13.23
N GLY A 7 -1.35 23.15 -12.81
CA GLY A 7 -0.50 22.02 -12.44
C GLY A 7 -1.08 21.17 -11.30
N LEU A 8 -1.68 21.80 -10.29
CA LEU A 8 -2.35 21.10 -9.19
C LEU A 8 -3.58 20.31 -9.68
N ARG A 9 -4.37 20.91 -10.59
CA ARG A 9 -5.55 20.26 -11.19
C ARG A 9 -5.14 19.08 -12.06
N ASP A 10 -4.09 19.26 -12.84
CA ASP A 10 -3.61 18.23 -13.76
C ASP A 10 -3.02 17.05 -12.96
N LEU A 11 -2.27 17.32 -11.89
CA LEU A 11 -1.82 16.30 -10.93
C LEU A 11 -3.00 15.51 -10.34
N PHE A 12 -4.03 16.21 -9.86
CA PHE A 12 -5.19 15.57 -9.24
C PHE A 12 -5.97 14.73 -10.27
N SER A 13 -6.13 15.23 -11.49
CA SER A 13 -6.78 14.48 -12.56
C SER A 13 -5.96 13.28 -13.04
N GLY A 14 -4.63 13.39 -13.06
CA GLY A 14 -3.71 12.29 -13.36
C GLY A 14 -3.79 11.18 -12.30
N PHE A 15 -3.85 11.55 -11.03
CA PHE A 15 -4.06 10.61 -9.93
C PHE A 15 -5.42 9.88 -10.04
N VAL A 16 -6.50 10.62 -10.34
CA VAL A 16 -7.83 10.03 -10.54
C VAL A 16 -7.89 9.12 -11.77
N ARG A 17 -7.16 9.44 -12.84
CA ARG A 17 -7.03 8.57 -14.02
C ARG A 17 -6.26 7.29 -13.70
N GLY A 18 -5.18 7.39 -12.93
CA GLY A 18 -4.44 6.22 -12.42
C GLY A 18 -5.32 5.30 -11.55
N LEU A 19 -6.22 5.88 -10.74
CA LEU A 19 -7.24 5.14 -10.00
C LEU A 19 -8.28 4.43 -10.88
N HIS A 20 -8.34 4.69 -12.19
CA HIS A 20 -9.27 4.02 -13.09
C HIS A 20 -8.66 2.80 -13.79
N ASP A 21 -7.34 2.64 -13.73
CA ASP A 21 -6.65 1.47 -14.26
C ASP A 21 -7.03 0.21 -13.46
N PRO A 22 -7.47 -0.87 -14.13
CA PRO A 22 -7.95 -2.08 -13.45
C PRO A 22 -6.86 -2.76 -12.62
N GLU A 23 -5.60 -2.71 -13.03
CA GLU A 23 -4.48 -3.33 -12.32
C GLU A 23 -4.07 -2.50 -11.10
N PHE A 24 -4.03 -1.17 -11.25
CA PHE A 24 -3.79 -0.26 -10.12
C PHE A 24 -4.88 -0.41 -9.06
N ARG A 25 -6.16 -0.48 -9.49
CA ARG A 25 -7.30 -0.73 -8.61
C ARG A 25 -7.23 -2.09 -7.93
N ALA A 26 -6.84 -3.14 -8.65
CA ALA A 26 -6.72 -4.48 -8.08
C ALA A 26 -5.65 -4.53 -6.98
N ILE A 27 -4.47 -3.95 -7.22
CA ILE A 27 -3.41 -3.89 -6.21
C ILE A 27 -3.82 -3.03 -5.02
N GLY A 28 -4.42 -1.87 -5.27
CA GLY A 28 -4.97 -1.02 -4.21
C GLY A 28 -6.01 -1.74 -3.36
N PHE A 29 -6.90 -2.50 -3.98
CA PHE A 29 -7.89 -3.32 -3.28
C PHE A 29 -7.24 -4.44 -2.47
N LEU A 30 -6.25 -5.15 -3.04
CA LEU A 30 -5.48 -6.17 -2.32
C LEU A 30 -4.74 -5.60 -1.11
N LEU A 31 -4.19 -4.38 -1.21
CA LEU A 31 -3.56 -3.69 -0.09
C LEU A 31 -4.58 -3.40 1.02
N LEU A 32 -5.78 -2.90 0.68
CA LEU A 32 -6.84 -2.66 1.65
C LEU A 32 -7.30 -3.95 2.33
N VAL A 33 -7.47 -5.04 1.57
CA VAL A 33 -7.83 -6.35 2.12
C VAL A 33 -6.72 -6.90 3.02
N ALA A 34 -5.45 -6.73 2.64
CA ALA A 34 -4.32 -7.14 3.47
C ALA A 34 -4.32 -6.39 4.81
N VAL A 35 -4.50 -5.06 4.78
CA VAL A 35 -4.60 -4.24 6.00
C VAL A 35 -5.80 -4.66 6.85
N ALA A 36 -6.97 -4.87 6.25
CA ALA A 36 -8.16 -5.32 6.98
C ALA A 36 -7.95 -6.70 7.64
N THR A 37 -7.31 -7.63 6.91
CA THR A 37 -6.98 -8.97 7.40
C THR A 37 -6.00 -8.91 8.57
N GLY A 38 -4.93 -8.12 8.42
CA GLY A 38 -3.98 -7.87 9.51
C GLY A 38 -4.67 -7.23 10.72
N ALA A 39 -5.51 -6.22 10.50
CA ALA A 39 -6.19 -5.50 11.58
C ALA A 39 -7.11 -6.42 12.38
N VAL A 40 -7.91 -7.26 11.71
CA VAL A 40 -8.76 -8.25 12.38
C VAL A 40 -7.92 -9.28 13.14
N PHE A 41 -6.82 -9.75 12.54
CA PHE A 41 -5.94 -10.72 13.17
C PHE A 41 -5.29 -10.14 14.44
N PHE A 42 -4.64 -8.97 14.39
CA PHE A 42 -3.99 -8.36 15.54
C PHE A 42 -5.00 -7.93 16.61
N LYS A 43 -6.21 -7.51 16.20
CA LYS A 43 -7.28 -7.22 17.15
C LYS A 43 -7.64 -8.44 18.00
N TRP A 44 -7.74 -9.61 17.37
CA TRP A 44 -8.09 -10.85 18.04
C TRP A 44 -6.92 -11.48 18.80
N ALA A 45 -5.74 -11.52 18.18
CA ALA A 45 -4.57 -12.20 18.74
C ALA A 45 -3.84 -11.41 19.82
N GLU A 46 -3.79 -10.06 19.71
CA GLU A 46 -3.10 -9.19 20.68
C GLU A 46 -4.06 -8.34 21.51
N GLY A 47 -5.36 -8.33 21.19
CA GLY A 47 -6.36 -7.57 21.95
C GLY A 47 -6.30 -6.05 21.76
N TRP A 48 -5.47 -5.55 20.85
CA TRP A 48 -5.25 -4.12 20.60
C TRP A 48 -6.52 -3.36 20.19
N SER A 49 -6.50 -2.03 20.20
CA SER A 49 -7.62 -1.26 19.65
C SER A 49 -7.69 -1.45 18.13
N TRP A 50 -8.86 -1.23 17.52
CA TRP A 50 -9.00 -1.31 16.05
C TRP A 50 -8.02 -0.38 15.32
N LEU A 51 -7.77 0.80 15.89
CA LEU A 51 -6.84 1.77 15.34
C LEU A 51 -5.40 1.27 15.44
N ASP A 52 -4.98 0.74 16.58
CA ASP A 52 -3.62 0.22 16.77
C ASP A 52 -3.37 -1.03 15.90
N SER A 53 -4.37 -1.90 15.75
CA SER A 53 -4.28 -3.07 14.88
C SER A 53 -4.19 -2.67 13.39
N ALA A 54 -4.99 -1.71 12.94
CA ALA A 54 -4.90 -1.20 11.59
C ALA A 54 -3.58 -0.46 11.35
N TYR A 55 -3.14 0.35 12.31
CA TYR A 55 -1.87 1.06 12.30
C TYR A 55 -0.70 0.08 12.15
N PHE A 56 -0.61 -0.91 13.04
CA PHE A 56 0.44 -1.92 13.01
C PHE A 56 0.44 -2.71 11.68
N SER A 57 -0.75 -3.02 11.16
CA SER A 57 -0.90 -3.70 9.86
C SER A 57 -0.39 -2.87 8.70
N VAL A 58 -0.65 -1.55 8.70
CA VAL A 58 -0.15 -0.64 7.67
C VAL A 58 1.37 -0.51 7.75
N VAL A 59 1.92 -0.17 8.92
CA VAL A 59 3.38 0.06 9.07
C VAL A 59 4.20 -1.20 8.83
N SER A 60 3.65 -2.38 9.14
CA SER A 60 4.29 -3.67 8.83
C SER A 60 4.26 -3.95 7.32
N LEU A 61 3.12 -3.71 6.67
CA LEU A 61 2.95 -3.95 5.22
C LEU A 61 3.79 -3.00 4.37
N THR A 62 3.91 -1.73 4.79
CA THR A 62 4.69 -0.69 4.11
C THR A 62 6.17 -0.74 4.49
N THR A 63 6.59 -1.65 5.36
CA THR A 63 7.96 -1.77 5.90
C THR A 63 8.46 -0.55 6.68
N VAL A 64 7.57 0.35 7.09
CA VAL A 64 7.91 1.46 7.99
C VAL A 64 8.31 0.93 9.37
N GLY A 65 7.52 -0.04 9.88
CA GLY A 65 7.70 -0.62 11.21
C GLY A 65 7.36 0.33 12.37
N ASP A 66 7.11 -0.24 13.54
CA ASP A 66 6.98 0.50 14.80
C ASP A 66 7.78 -0.22 15.89
N ALA A 67 8.51 0.54 16.72
CA ALA A 67 9.36 0.00 17.77
C ALA A 67 8.65 -0.09 19.15
N ASN A 68 7.55 0.63 19.33
CA ASN A 68 6.78 0.72 20.57
C ASN A 68 5.62 -0.30 20.60
N ILE A 69 5.06 -0.63 19.44
CA ILE A 69 3.96 -1.58 19.27
C ILE A 69 4.51 -2.81 18.56
N ALA A 70 4.60 -3.94 19.28
CA ALA A 70 5.10 -5.19 18.73
C ALA A 70 4.29 -6.39 19.24
N PRO A 71 4.05 -7.41 18.40
CA PRO A 71 3.29 -8.60 18.79
C PRO A 71 3.98 -9.35 19.92
N SER A 72 3.21 -9.64 20.97
CA SER A 72 3.69 -10.36 22.15
C SER A 72 3.55 -11.86 21.99
N ALA A 73 2.48 -12.32 21.34
CA ALA A 73 2.16 -13.74 21.20
C ALA A 73 2.99 -14.42 20.10
N ALA A 74 3.33 -15.70 20.32
CA ALA A 74 4.11 -16.48 19.37
C ALA A 74 3.43 -16.58 17.98
N ILE A 75 2.10 -16.80 17.98
CA ILE A 75 1.32 -16.87 16.74
C ILE A 75 1.36 -15.55 15.96
N SER A 76 1.27 -14.42 16.66
CA SER A 76 1.30 -13.10 16.05
C SER A 76 2.65 -12.76 15.46
N LYS A 77 3.75 -13.20 16.09
CA LYS A 77 5.10 -13.04 15.56
C LYS A 77 5.28 -13.81 14.25
N ILE A 78 4.87 -15.07 14.22
CA ILE A 78 4.94 -15.91 13.00
C ILE A 78 4.07 -15.31 11.89
N PHE A 79 2.85 -14.89 12.22
CA PHE A 79 1.97 -14.22 11.28
C PHE A 79 2.63 -12.95 10.72
N THR A 80 3.21 -12.11 11.58
CA THR A 80 3.87 -10.87 11.17
C THR A 80 5.04 -11.14 10.23
N MET A 81 5.85 -12.18 10.47
CA MET A 81 6.94 -12.56 9.57
C MET A 81 6.43 -12.87 8.15
N GLY A 82 5.37 -13.70 8.04
CA GLY A 82 4.76 -14.02 6.75
C GLY A 82 4.06 -12.81 6.11
N TYR A 83 3.36 -12.03 6.91
CA TYR A 83 2.63 -10.83 6.48
C TYR A 83 3.58 -9.76 5.91
N SER A 84 4.73 -9.52 6.54
CA SER A 84 5.74 -8.58 6.03
C SER A 84 6.34 -9.02 4.70
N LEU A 85 6.57 -10.33 4.48
CA LEU A 85 7.04 -10.86 3.20
C LEU A 85 6.00 -10.63 2.08
N ALA A 86 4.73 -10.90 2.36
CA ALA A 86 3.65 -10.61 1.42
C ALA A 86 3.54 -9.10 1.13
N GLY A 87 3.72 -8.27 2.17
CA GLY A 87 3.71 -6.81 2.06
C GLY A 87 4.77 -6.27 1.10
N ILE A 88 6.00 -6.79 1.17
CA ILE A 88 7.07 -6.43 0.24
C ILE A 88 6.66 -6.72 -1.21
N GLY A 89 6.13 -7.92 -1.49
CA GLY A 89 5.68 -8.29 -2.83
C GLY A 89 4.56 -7.39 -3.36
N LEU A 90 3.59 -7.07 -2.50
CA LEU A 90 2.45 -6.25 -2.87
C LEU A 90 2.84 -4.78 -3.07
N MET A 91 3.76 -4.25 -2.25
CA MET A 91 4.34 -2.92 -2.42
C MET A 91 5.21 -2.82 -3.67
N LEU A 92 6.02 -3.84 -3.97
CA LEU A 92 6.78 -3.90 -5.21
C LEU A 92 5.85 -3.88 -6.42
N ALA A 93 4.79 -4.69 -6.42
CA ALA A 93 3.79 -4.68 -7.49
C ALA A 93 3.16 -3.29 -7.66
N PHE A 94 2.84 -2.62 -6.56
CA PHE A 94 2.30 -1.25 -6.58
C PHE A 94 3.28 -0.26 -7.21
N VAL A 95 4.55 -0.27 -6.79
CA VAL A 95 5.60 0.59 -7.35
C VAL A 95 5.86 0.28 -8.82
N SER A 96 5.87 -1.00 -9.22
CA SER A 96 6.02 -1.39 -10.62
C SER A 96 4.92 -0.84 -11.52
N ARG A 97 3.67 -0.79 -11.03
CA ARG A 97 2.56 -0.15 -11.77
C ARG A 97 2.70 1.36 -11.85
N LEU A 98 3.15 2.00 -10.77
CA LEU A 98 3.45 3.43 -10.81
C LEU A 98 4.59 3.75 -11.79
N ALA A 99 5.59 2.88 -11.89
CA ALA A 99 6.69 3.03 -12.82
C ALA A 99 6.26 2.80 -14.27
N SER A 100 5.36 1.84 -14.54
CA SER A 100 4.87 1.59 -15.90
C SER A 100 4.09 2.77 -16.47
N PHE A 101 3.35 3.52 -15.65
CA PHE A 101 2.71 4.77 -16.10
C PHE A 101 3.69 5.84 -16.57
N ARG A 102 4.97 5.79 -16.16
CA ARG A 102 6.01 6.71 -16.64
C ARG A 102 6.77 6.16 -17.84
N GLY A 103 6.71 4.86 -18.08
CA GLY A 103 7.51 4.16 -19.09
C GLY A 103 6.83 4.03 -20.46
N ASP A 104 5.56 4.41 -20.57
CA ASP A 104 4.81 4.40 -21.84
C ASP A 104 5.08 5.66 -22.69
N ASP A 105 5.56 6.75 -22.07
CA ASP A 105 5.89 8.01 -22.74
C ASP A 105 7.21 7.95 -23.57
N GLY A 106 7.88 6.79 -23.61
CA GLY A 106 9.24 6.64 -24.19
C GLY A 106 9.37 5.66 -25.35
N LYS A 107 8.26 5.12 -25.88
CA LYS A 107 8.28 4.07 -26.93
C LYS A 107 7.70 4.49 -28.29
N GLU A 108 7.32 5.75 -28.48
CA GLU A 108 6.79 6.24 -29.77
C GLU A 108 7.85 6.88 -30.70
N ASP A 109 9.11 7.01 -30.28
CA ASP A 109 10.13 7.77 -31.03
C ASP A 109 11.20 6.89 -31.71
N ILE A 110 10.93 5.59 -31.88
CA ILE A 110 11.81 4.67 -32.62
C ILE A 110 10.97 3.77 -33.54
N ASP A 111 10.29 4.37 -34.51
CA ASP A 111 9.93 3.73 -35.78
C ASP A 111 10.08 4.74 -36.94
#